data_AF-A0A6N6PTU6-F1
#
_entry.id   AF-A0A6N6PTU6-F1
#
_cell.length_a   1.000
_cell.length_b   1.000
_cell.length_c   1.000
_cell.angle_alpha   90.00
_cell.angle_beta   90.00
_cell.angle_gamma   90.00
#
_symmetry.space_group_name_H-M   'P 1'
#
loop_
_entity.id
_entity.type
_entity.pdbx_description
1 polymer ?
#
loop_
_entity_poly.entity_id
_entity_poly.type
_entity_poly.pdbx_seq_one_letter_code
_entity_poly.pdbx_strand_id
1 'polypeptide(L)'
;MMKPLGIILALIVYALPLTRAAYDLSRVDVTKIPPAAKTKVDFARDIYPIFKEKCISCHGPEKQKGSYRIDTKDGAFKAGDNGFNIIPDHSERAPIVLMIAGQIDEMLMPPPKAEPLTPEEIGLVRAWVDQGAVWPDGPIPEFIKKVDFVRDVQPVLQKSCLECHGAEKQAGGFRLDQKAAALKGGQTYGVVIKPGDAAKSSFLLIVAGKDEDIAQPEKHQLGAKQVELLRRWIEQGADWP
;
A
#
# COMPACT_ATOMS: atom_id res chain seq x y z
N MET A 1 14.71 51.46 -44.85
CA MET A 1 15.62 50.98 -43.78
C MET A 1 14.79 50.68 -42.55
N MET A 2 14.51 49.41 -42.27
CA MET A 2 13.82 48.94 -41.05
C MET A 2 14.72 47.90 -40.38
N LYS A 3 15.07 48.10 -39.11
CA LYS A 3 15.83 47.14 -38.31
C LYS A 3 14.86 46.11 -37.70
N PRO A 4 15.25 44.83 -37.55
CA PRO A 4 14.39 43.84 -36.91
C PRO A 4 14.50 43.97 -35.38
N LEU A 5 13.35 43.88 -34.70
CA LEU A 5 13.25 43.78 -33.24
C LEU A 5 13.48 42.31 -32.85
N GLY A 6 14.51 42.05 -32.05
CA GLY A 6 14.71 40.75 -31.41
C GLY A 6 13.85 40.63 -30.14
N ILE A 7 13.00 39.61 -30.08
CA ILE A 7 12.23 39.26 -28.88
C ILE A 7 13.09 38.32 -28.04
N ILE A 8 13.55 38.79 -26.88
CA ILE A 8 14.21 37.95 -25.88
C ILE A 8 13.10 37.35 -24.99
N LEU A 9 12.87 36.04 -25.12
CA LEU A 9 11.99 35.29 -24.23
C LEU A 9 12.74 35.04 -22.91
N ALA A 10 12.38 35.76 -21.85
CA ALA A 10 12.89 35.48 -20.50
C ALA A 10 12.13 34.28 -19.93
N LEU A 11 12.82 33.14 -19.78
CA LEU A 11 12.31 31.99 -19.04
C LEU A 11 12.30 32.33 -17.54
N ILE A 12 11.12 32.65 -17.02
CA ILE A 12 10.89 32.79 -15.57
C ILE A 12 10.83 31.38 -14.98
N VAL A 13 11.93 30.95 -14.35
CA VAL A 13 11.95 29.76 -13.50
C VAL A 13 11.24 30.11 -12.20
N TYR A 14 9.99 29.68 -12.06
CA TYR A 14 9.29 29.73 -10.78
C TYR A 14 9.94 28.72 -9.83
N ALA A 15 10.78 29.21 -8.92
CA ALA A 15 11.23 28.43 -7.79
C ALA A 15 10.00 28.11 -6.91
N LEU A 16 9.57 26.85 -6.92
CA LEU A 16 8.55 26.36 -6.00
C LEU A 16 9.01 26.63 -4.56
N PRO A 17 8.15 27.16 -3.68
CA PRO A 17 8.53 27.45 -2.31
C PRO A 17 8.86 26.14 -1.60
N LEU A 18 10.11 26.02 -1.12
CA LEU A 18 10.54 24.94 -0.25
C LEU A 18 9.60 24.91 0.96
N THR A 19 8.74 23.88 1.02
CA THR A 19 7.91 23.61 2.20
C THR A 19 8.83 23.49 3.41
N ARG A 20 8.68 24.40 4.37
CA ARG A 20 9.43 24.40 5.62
C ARG A 20 9.22 23.05 6.31
N ALA A 21 10.32 22.33 6.60
CA ALA A 21 10.25 21.08 7.35
C ALA A 21 9.49 21.30 8.65
N ALA A 22 8.61 20.36 9.02
CA ALA A 22 7.76 20.47 10.20
C ALA A 22 8.54 20.39 11.54
N TYR A 23 9.85 20.16 11.49
CA TYR A 23 10.73 19.96 12.63
C TYR A 23 12.13 20.55 12.36
N ASP A 24 12.83 20.93 13.44
CA ASP A 24 14.12 21.63 13.40
C ASP A 24 15.28 20.66 13.14
N LEU A 25 15.68 20.55 11.87
CA LEU A 25 16.82 19.73 11.45
C LEU A 25 18.17 20.19 12.02
N SER A 26 18.28 21.42 12.56
CA SER A 26 19.55 21.91 13.14
C SER A 26 19.94 21.18 14.43
N ARG A 27 18.99 20.47 15.06
CA ARG A 27 19.19 19.68 16.27
C ARG A 27 19.53 18.22 16.00
N VAL A 28 19.46 17.78 14.74
CA VAL A 28 19.76 16.42 14.34
C VAL A 28 21.27 16.18 14.40
N ASP A 29 21.68 15.18 15.17
CA ASP A 29 23.06 14.72 15.23
C ASP A 29 23.16 13.34 14.57
N VAL A 30 23.40 13.34 13.26
CA VAL A 30 23.51 12.11 12.46
C VAL A 30 24.64 11.18 12.93
N THR A 31 25.61 11.70 13.69
CA THR A 31 26.71 10.90 14.25
C THR A 31 26.27 10.02 15.42
N LYS A 32 25.13 10.33 16.04
CA LYS A 32 24.54 9.56 17.15
C LYS A 32 23.53 8.49 16.68
N ILE A 33 23.22 8.45 15.40
CA ILE A 33 22.30 7.46 14.84
C ILE A 33 23.09 6.16 14.55
N PRO A 34 22.57 4.97 14.91
CA PRO A 34 23.18 3.68 14.55
C PRO A 34 23.53 3.60 13.07
N PRO A 35 24.70 3.05 12.68
CA PRO A 35 25.10 3.00 11.28
C PRO A 35 24.16 2.12 10.45
N ALA A 36 24.01 2.44 9.17
CA ALA A 36 23.28 1.58 8.24
C ALA A 36 23.93 0.19 8.15
N ALA A 37 23.10 -0.86 8.12
CA ALA A 37 23.56 -2.22 7.84
C ALA A 37 24.26 -2.29 6.48
N LYS A 38 25.35 -3.07 6.39
CA LYS A 38 26.15 -3.19 5.16
C LYS A 38 25.61 -4.23 4.16
N THR A 39 24.58 -4.97 4.54
CA THR A 39 24.00 -6.04 3.72
C THR A 39 22.91 -5.51 2.80
N LYS A 40 22.67 -6.21 1.70
CA LYS A 40 21.49 -5.97 0.88
C LYS A 40 20.24 -6.27 1.70
N VAL A 41 19.37 -5.27 1.83
CA VAL A 41 18.13 -5.38 2.60
C VAL A 41 17.00 -5.86 1.70
N ASP A 42 16.26 -6.85 2.17
CA ASP A 42 15.01 -7.28 1.57
C ASP A 42 13.85 -6.76 2.43
N PHE A 43 12.94 -6.00 1.83
CA PHE A 43 11.86 -5.38 2.59
C PHE A 43 10.96 -6.41 3.28
N ALA A 44 10.62 -7.51 2.60
CA ALA A 44 9.69 -8.50 3.13
C ALA A 44 10.30 -9.25 4.33
N ARG A 45 11.57 -9.65 4.19
CA ARG A 45 12.31 -10.41 5.21
C ARG A 45 12.78 -9.55 6.38
N ASP A 46 13.32 -8.35 6.11
CA ASP A 46 14.09 -7.59 7.09
C ASP A 46 13.30 -6.40 7.67
N ILE A 47 12.50 -5.71 6.87
CA ILE A 47 11.85 -4.44 7.28
C ILE A 47 10.41 -4.63 7.73
N TYR A 48 9.66 -5.46 7.01
CA TYR A 48 8.26 -5.68 7.32
C TYR A 48 8.03 -6.25 8.73
N PRO A 49 8.83 -7.20 9.26
CA PRO A 49 8.67 -7.67 10.65
C PRO A 49 8.78 -6.52 11.66
N ILE A 50 9.75 -5.62 11.46
CA ILE A 50 9.94 -4.42 12.30
C ILE A 50 8.70 -3.54 12.23
N PHE A 51 8.22 -3.21 11.03
CA PHE A 51 7.05 -2.34 10.86
C PHE A 51 5.79 -2.97 11.45
N LYS A 52 5.61 -4.27 11.26
CA LYS A 52 4.47 -5.02 11.80
C LYS A 52 4.45 -4.98 13.33
N GLU A 53 5.58 -5.21 13.97
CA GLU A 53 5.67 -5.24 15.42
C GLU A 53 5.62 -3.84 16.04
N LYS A 54 6.39 -2.90 15.50
CA LYS A 54 6.65 -1.60 16.13
C LYS A 54 5.77 -0.46 15.62
N CYS A 55 5.18 -0.56 14.42
CA CYS A 55 4.56 0.58 13.74
C CYS A 55 3.06 0.40 13.41
N ILE A 56 2.66 -0.76 12.87
CA ILE A 56 1.32 -0.94 12.25
C ILE A 56 0.17 -0.79 13.25
N SER A 57 0.35 -1.08 14.53
CA SER A 57 -0.70 -0.92 15.55
C SER A 57 -1.18 0.54 15.71
N CYS A 58 -0.34 1.52 15.34
CA CYS A 58 -0.65 2.96 15.40
C CYS A 58 -0.69 3.66 14.04
N HIS A 59 -0.04 3.09 13.02
CA HIS A 59 0.05 3.63 11.66
C HIS A 59 -0.45 2.60 10.62
N GLY A 60 -1.55 1.93 10.93
CA GLY A 60 -2.16 0.87 10.13
C GLY A 60 -3.62 1.17 9.78
N PRO A 61 -4.38 0.18 9.29
CA PRO A 61 -5.76 0.43 8.83
C PRO A 61 -6.70 0.83 9.97
N GLU A 62 -6.50 0.27 11.16
CA GLU A 62 -7.35 0.52 12.33
C GLU A 62 -7.02 1.86 13.02
N LYS A 63 -5.79 2.38 12.85
CA LYS A 63 -5.34 3.62 13.48
C LYS A 63 -4.28 4.30 12.63
N GLN A 64 -4.48 5.59 12.36
CA GLN A 64 -3.66 6.37 11.44
C GLN A 64 -3.12 7.62 12.15
N LYS A 65 -2.29 7.43 13.18
CA LYS A 65 -1.69 8.58 13.88
C LYS A 65 -0.87 9.42 12.91
N GLY A 66 -1.00 10.75 12.98
CA GLY A 66 -0.32 11.67 12.07
C GLY A 66 -0.81 11.58 10.62
N SER A 67 -2.03 11.09 10.40
CA SER A 67 -2.61 10.79 9.08
C SER A 67 -1.71 9.90 8.21
N TYR A 68 -0.93 9.03 8.85
CA TYR A 68 0.11 8.21 8.20
C TYR A 68 -0.19 6.71 8.29
N ARG A 69 0.14 5.99 7.22
CA ARG A 69 -0.04 4.56 7.03
C ARG A 69 1.28 3.94 6.63
N ILE A 70 1.70 2.85 7.26
CA ILE A 70 2.95 2.14 6.93
C ILE A 70 2.73 0.66 6.61
N ASP A 71 1.49 0.19 6.63
CA ASP A 71 1.12 -1.19 6.26
C ASP A 71 0.94 -1.37 4.74
N THR A 72 0.97 -0.29 3.96
CA THR A 72 0.85 -0.29 2.49
C THR A 72 1.92 0.60 1.86
N LYS A 73 2.38 0.25 0.66
CA LYS A 73 3.34 1.04 -0.13
C LYS A 73 2.81 2.46 -0.35
N ASP A 74 1.63 2.60 -0.93
CA ASP A 74 1.01 3.91 -1.20
C ASP A 74 0.87 4.76 0.07
N GLY A 75 0.48 4.15 1.19
CA GLY A 75 0.40 4.83 2.48
C GLY A 75 1.77 5.32 2.97
N ALA A 76 2.79 4.46 2.90
CA ALA A 76 4.12 4.73 3.44
C ALA A 76 4.83 5.87 2.69
N PHE A 77 4.60 5.96 1.37
CA PHE A 77 5.18 7.01 0.53
C PHE A 77 4.30 8.26 0.40
N LYS A 78 3.11 8.27 1.00
CA LYS A 78 2.25 9.47 1.05
C LYS A 78 2.65 10.37 2.21
N ALA A 79 2.57 11.68 1.99
CA ALA A 79 2.74 12.66 3.05
C ALA A 79 1.64 12.52 4.12
N GLY A 80 2.05 12.51 5.39
CA GLY A 80 1.16 12.65 6.54
C GLY A 80 1.07 14.11 7.00
N ASP A 81 0.63 14.33 8.25
CA ASP A 81 0.48 15.68 8.81
C ASP A 81 1.79 16.47 8.85
N ASN A 82 2.92 15.77 8.92
CA ASN A 82 4.28 16.35 9.02
C ASN A 82 5.11 16.20 7.73
N GLY A 83 4.47 15.90 6.60
CA GLY A 83 5.13 15.70 5.31
C GLY A 83 5.50 14.24 5.03
N PHE A 84 6.45 14.03 4.12
CA PHE A 84 6.92 12.69 3.73
C PHE A 84 7.77 12.06 4.82
N ASN A 85 7.50 10.80 5.16
CA ASN A 85 8.23 10.06 6.19
C ASN A 85 9.46 9.32 5.67
N ILE A 86 9.38 8.81 4.45
CA ILE A 86 10.44 8.06 3.76
C ILE A 86 10.98 8.93 2.63
N ILE A 87 12.30 9.10 2.59
CA ILE A 87 13.01 9.80 1.52
C ILE A 87 14.03 8.79 0.96
N PRO A 88 13.72 8.12 -0.17
CA PRO A 88 14.64 7.18 -0.79
C PRO A 88 16.05 7.77 -0.95
N ASP A 89 17.06 6.92 -0.79
CA ASP A 89 18.49 7.23 -0.94
C ASP A 89 19.08 8.18 0.12
N HIS A 90 18.29 8.57 1.13
CA HIS A 90 18.64 9.64 2.06
C HIS A 90 18.24 9.37 3.52
N SER A 91 18.76 8.30 4.13
CA SER A 91 18.42 7.94 5.53
C SER A 91 18.80 9.03 6.54
N GLU A 92 19.83 9.83 6.27
CA GLU A 92 20.34 10.89 7.15
C GLU A 92 19.36 12.05 7.36
N ARG A 93 18.39 12.19 6.46
CA ARG A 93 17.36 13.22 6.50
C ARG A 93 15.95 12.67 6.41
N ALA A 94 15.79 11.35 6.35
CA ALA A 94 14.48 10.71 6.31
C ALA A 94 13.83 10.74 7.71
N PRO A 95 12.70 11.45 7.91
CA PRO A 95 12.04 11.53 9.21
C PRO A 95 11.76 10.18 9.88
N ILE A 96 11.44 9.13 9.13
CA ILE A 96 11.26 7.78 9.71
C ILE A 96 12.51 7.34 10.49
N VAL A 97 13.71 7.60 9.97
CA VAL A 97 14.99 7.26 10.61
C VAL A 97 15.28 8.18 11.77
N LEU A 98 15.04 9.48 11.59
CA LEU A 98 15.30 10.48 12.63
C LEU A 98 14.41 10.28 13.86
N MET A 99 13.13 9.96 13.66
CA MET A 99 12.17 9.68 14.74
C MET A 99 12.51 8.41 15.50
N ILE A 100 12.87 7.32 14.80
CA ILE A 100 13.22 6.03 15.46
C ILE A 100 14.58 6.06 16.15
N ALA A 101 15.47 6.95 15.73
CA ALA A 101 16.78 7.17 16.36
C ALA A 101 16.77 8.26 17.43
N GLY A 102 15.59 8.78 17.79
CA GLY A 102 15.44 9.79 18.84
C GLY A 102 16.11 11.12 18.53
N GLN A 103 16.20 11.51 17.26
CA GLN A 103 16.76 12.80 16.84
C GLN A 103 15.72 13.92 16.77
N ILE A 104 14.45 13.60 17.01
CA ILE A 104 13.33 14.53 17.01
C ILE A 104 12.51 14.30 18.28
N ASP A 105 12.86 15.01 19.36
CA ASP A 105 12.27 14.82 20.69
C ASP A 105 10.74 14.99 20.71
N GLU A 106 10.19 15.88 19.87
CA GLU A 106 8.75 16.12 19.81
C GLU A 106 7.97 15.01 19.08
N MET A 107 8.67 14.12 18.35
CA MET A 107 8.07 13.09 17.49
C MET A 107 8.78 11.74 17.64
N LEU A 108 9.16 11.37 18.85
CA LEU A 108 9.75 10.07 19.14
C LEU A 108 8.82 8.93 18.68
N MET A 109 9.41 7.99 17.94
CA MET A 109 8.73 6.78 17.49
C MET A 109 9.56 5.54 17.82
N PRO A 110 8.99 4.49 18.41
CA PRO A 110 7.65 4.44 19.00
C PRO A 110 7.51 5.44 20.17
N PRO A 111 6.28 5.81 20.57
CA PRO A 111 6.07 6.67 21.73
C PRO A 111 6.71 6.06 23.00
N PRO A 112 7.11 6.84 24.02
CA PRO A 112 7.84 6.34 25.19
C PRO A 112 7.19 5.18 25.99
N LYS A 113 5.90 4.90 25.76
CA LYS A 113 5.17 3.78 26.36
C LYS A 113 5.26 2.48 25.56
N ALA A 114 5.84 2.51 24.36
CA ALA A 114 6.03 1.37 23.48
C ALA A 114 7.50 0.96 23.46
N GLU A 115 7.76 -0.30 23.17
CA GLU A 115 9.11 -0.86 23.11
C GLU A 115 9.92 -0.14 21.99
N PRO A 116 11.10 0.41 22.29
CA PRO A 116 11.94 1.06 21.29
C PRO A 116 12.50 0.06 20.27
N LEU A 117 12.99 0.58 19.15
CA LEU A 117 13.75 -0.23 18.20
C LEU A 117 15.18 -0.45 18.72
N THR A 118 15.77 -1.60 18.40
CA THR A 118 17.19 -1.85 18.69
C THR A 118 18.09 -1.08 17.70
N PRO A 119 19.37 -0.84 18.05
CA PRO A 119 20.33 -0.26 17.11
C PRO A 119 20.43 -1.02 15.78
N GLU A 120 20.29 -2.35 15.81
CA GLU A 120 20.31 -3.21 14.63
C GLU A 120 19.07 -3.00 13.76
N GLU A 121 17.88 -2.93 14.36
CA GLU A 121 16.63 -2.63 13.64
C GLU A 121 16.68 -1.25 12.98
N ILE A 122 17.19 -0.24 13.70
CA ILE A 122 17.40 1.11 13.13
C ILE A 122 18.40 1.04 11.97
N GLY A 123 19.50 0.29 12.13
CA GLY A 123 20.50 0.09 11.07
C GLY A 123 19.93 -0.58 9.81
N LEU A 124 18.99 -1.51 9.96
CA LEU A 124 18.27 -2.12 8.84
C LEU A 124 17.35 -1.11 8.13
N VAL A 125 16.55 -0.34 8.89
CA VAL A 125 15.69 0.70 8.30
C VAL A 125 16.50 1.75 7.54
N ARG A 126 17.65 2.16 8.09
CA ARG A 126 18.58 3.06 7.37
C ARG A 126 19.07 2.46 6.07
N ALA A 127 19.61 1.24 6.13
CA ALA A 127 20.14 0.56 4.95
C ALA A 127 19.07 0.37 3.88
N TRP A 128 17.83 0.06 4.26
CA TRP A 128 16.71 -0.03 3.34
C TRP A 128 16.41 1.32 2.67
N VAL A 129 16.35 2.41 3.44
CA VAL A 129 16.12 3.75 2.90
C VAL A 129 17.24 4.16 1.93
N ASP A 130 18.50 3.94 2.33
CA ASP A 130 19.68 4.25 1.51
C ASP A 130 19.77 3.37 0.23
N GLN A 131 19.12 2.21 0.23
CA GLN A 131 19.00 1.31 -0.93
C GLN A 131 17.75 1.65 -1.78
N GLY A 132 17.27 2.88 -1.73
CA GLY A 132 16.13 3.36 -2.50
C GLY A 132 14.76 3.02 -1.92
N ALA A 133 14.70 2.57 -0.66
CA ALA A 133 13.47 2.18 0.03
C ALA A 133 12.59 1.20 -0.79
N VAL A 134 13.22 0.26 -1.50
CA VAL A 134 12.52 -0.64 -2.41
C VAL A 134 11.43 -1.41 -1.67
N TRP A 135 10.20 -1.28 -2.14
CA TRP A 135 9.02 -1.95 -1.61
C TRP A 135 8.50 -2.92 -2.68
N PRO A 136 8.23 -4.20 -2.35
CA PRO A 136 7.76 -5.18 -3.31
C PRO A 136 6.46 -4.73 -3.98
N ASP A 137 6.36 -4.93 -5.28
CA ASP A 137 5.08 -4.79 -5.97
C ASP A 137 4.21 -6.02 -5.64
N GLY A 138 2.93 -5.78 -5.37
CA GLY A 138 2.03 -6.83 -4.89
C GLY A 138 2.17 -7.10 -3.38
N PRO A 139 1.64 -8.24 -2.89
CA PRO A 139 1.55 -8.54 -1.47
C PRO A 139 2.91 -9.02 -0.91
N ILE A 140 3.20 -8.67 0.35
CA ILE A 140 4.44 -9.05 1.04
C ILE A 140 4.38 -10.55 1.40
N PRO A 141 5.22 -11.42 0.82
CA PRO A 141 5.02 -12.89 0.82
C PRO A 141 5.05 -13.56 2.20
N GLU A 142 5.83 -13.06 3.16
CA GLU A 142 6.08 -13.77 4.42
C GLU A 142 4.88 -13.78 5.39
N PHE A 143 3.85 -12.95 5.13
CA PHE A 143 2.61 -12.93 5.92
C PHE A 143 1.34 -12.84 5.10
N ILE A 144 1.35 -13.41 3.89
CA ILE A 144 0.08 -13.80 3.31
C ILE A 144 -0.42 -15.01 4.09
N LYS A 145 -1.24 -14.79 5.13
CA LYS A 145 -2.09 -15.86 5.67
C LYS A 145 -2.82 -16.44 4.45
N LYS A 146 -2.46 -17.67 4.06
CA LYS A 146 -3.05 -18.31 2.89
C LYS A 146 -4.56 -18.18 3.02
N VAL A 147 -5.16 -17.49 2.05
CA VAL A 147 -6.61 -17.41 1.99
C VAL A 147 -7.08 -18.79 1.58
N ASP A 148 -7.83 -19.40 2.48
CA ASP A 148 -8.43 -20.70 2.22
C ASP A 148 -9.78 -20.45 1.56
N PHE A 149 -9.97 -20.93 0.34
CA PHE A 149 -11.20 -20.65 -0.39
C PHE A 149 -12.43 -21.14 0.36
N VAL A 150 -12.41 -22.38 0.86
CA VAL A 150 -13.58 -23.00 1.50
C VAL A 150 -13.93 -22.29 2.81
N ARG A 151 -12.92 -21.97 3.62
CA ARG A 151 -13.12 -21.29 4.91
C ARG A 151 -13.48 -19.82 4.75
N ASP A 152 -12.79 -19.10 3.87
CA ASP A 152 -12.82 -17.64 3.85
C ASP A 152 -13.69 -17.09 2.70
N VAL A 153 -13.52 -17.59 1.48
CA VAL A 153 -14.10 -16.99 0.25
C VAL A 153 -15.48 -17.54 -0.06
N GLN A 154 -15.64 -18.86 0.04
CA GLN A 154 -16.87 -19.57 -0.30
C GLN A 154 -18.09 -19.02 0.47
N PRO A 155 -18.03 -18.72 1.78
CA PRO A 155 -19.17 -18.13 2.48
C PRO A 155 -19.59 -16.76 1.93
N VAL A 156 -18.64 -15.97 1.43
CA VAL A 156 -18.92 -14.67 0.81
C VAL A 156 -19.64 -14.88 -0.54
N LEU A 157 -19.12 -15.76 -1.39
CA LEU A 157 -19.73 -16.02 -2.69
C LEU A 157 -21.13 -16.63 -2.55
N GLN A 158 -21.30 -17.60 -1.65
CA GLN A 158 -22.59 -18.23 -1.37
C GLN A 158 -23.63 -17.22 -0.89
N LYS A 159 -23.26 -16.34 0.05
CA LYS A 159 -24.18 -15.36 0.64
C LYS A 159 -24.50 -14.20 -0.31
N SER A 160 -23.54 -13.76 -1.11
CA SER A 160 -23.65 -12.49 -1.83
C SER A 160 -23.77 -12.62 -3.35
N CYS A 161 -23.51 -13.79 -3.92
CA CYS A 161 -23.42 -13.94 -5.37
C CYS A 161 -24.30 -15.05 -5.95
N LEU A 162 -24.41 -16.20 -5.27
CA LEU A 162 -24.98 -17.41 -5.89
C LEU A 162 -26.49 -17.36 -6.13
N GLU A 163 -27.23 -16.43 -5.52
CA GLU A 163 -28.65 -16.21 -5.84
C GLU A 163 -28.84 -15.77 -7.31
N CYS A 164 -27.85 -15.07 -7.90
CA CYS A 164 -27.91 -14.56 -9.27
C CYS A 164 -26.82 -15.09 -10.22
N HIS A 165 -25.71 -15.61 -9.69
CA HIS A 165 -24.58 -16.14 -10.45
C HIS A 165 -24.30 -17.62 -10.12
N GLY A 166 -25.35 -18.40 -9.85
CA GLY A 166 -25.29 -19.82 -9.49
C GLY A 166 -25.83 -20.74 -10.59
N ALA A 167 -26.22 -21.96 -10.20
CA ALA A 167 -26.77 -22.95 -11.14
C ALA A 167 -28.12 -22.51 -11.73
N GLU A 168 -29.02 -22.01 -10.87
CA GLU A 168 -30.39 -21.65 -11.22
C GLU A 168 -30.50 -20.33 -12.01
N LYS A 169 -29.62 -19.37 -11.70
CA LYS A 169 -29.60 -18.05 -12.34
C LYS A 169 -28.18 -17.65 -12.68
N GLN A 170 -27.99 -17.17 -13.91
CA GLN A 170 -26.69 -16.88 -14.51
C GLN A 170 -26.71 -15.46 -15.10
N ALA A 171 -26.95 -14.47 -14.25
CA ALA A 171 -27.03 -13.07 -14.70
C ALA A 171 -25.73 -12.68 -15.45
N GLY A 172 -25.89 -12.03 -16.61
CA GLY A 172 -24.76 -11.68 -17.49
C GLY A 172 -24.01 -12.89 -18.08
N GLY A 173 -24.61 -14.09 -18.03
CA GLY A 173 -23.96 -15.34 -18.42
C GLY A 173 -22.78 -15.73 -17.53
N PHE A 174 -22.67 -15.15 -16.33
CA PHE A 174 -21.56 -15.38 -15.41
C PHE A 174 -21.95 -16.38 -14.31
N ARG A 175 -21.02 -17.28 -14.00
CA ARG A 175 -21.18 -18.38 -13.03
C ARG A 175 -20.07 -18.30 -11.99
N LEU A 176 -20.45 -18.29 -10.71
CA LEU A 176 -19.55 -18.28 -9.54
C LEU A 176 -19.66 -19.54 -8.67
N ASP A 177 -20.49 -20.49 -9.05
CA ASP A 177 -20.58 -21.81 -8.41
C ASP A 177 -19.62 -22.84 -9.03
N GLN A 178 -19.00 -22.51 -10.17
CA GLN A 178 -18.05 -23.38 -10.87
C GLN A 178 -16.75 -22.62 -11.18
N LYS A 179 -15.63 -23.09 -10.63
CA LYS A 179 -14.30 -22.50 -10.86
C LYS A 179 -14.00 -22.22 -12.33
N ALA A 180 -14.14 -23.24 -13.19
CA ALA A 180 -13.79 -23.12 -14.61
C ALA A 180 -14.62 -22.05 -15.33
N ALA A 181 -15.92 -21.96 -15.01
CA ALA A 181 -16.80 -20.95 -15.59
C ALA A 181 -16.52 -19.54 -15.02
N ALA A 182 -16.26 -19.44 -13.71
CA ALA A 182 -15.88 -18.19 -13.06
C ALA A 182 -14.60 -17.58 -13.64
N LEU A 183 -13.59 -18.41 -13.90
CA LEU A 183 -12.32 -17.96 -14.48
C LEU A 183 -12.41 -17.69 -15.99
N LYS A 184 -13.37 -18.29 -16.69
CA LYS A 184 -13.66 -17.98 -18.10
C LYS A 184 -14.40 -16.64 -18.25
N GLY A 185 -15.18 -16.27 -17.24
CA GLY A 185 -15.93 -15.02 -17.24
C GLY A 185 -17.29 -15.10 -17.93
N GLY A 186 -18.04 -14.00 -17.87
CA GLY A 186 -19.39 -13.88 -18.43
C GLY A 186 -19.42 -13.34 -19.85
N GLN A 187 -20.63 -13.21 -20.41
CA GLN A 187 -20.82 -12.68 -21.77
C GLN A 187 -20.62 -11.16 -21.84
N THR A 188 -20.90 -10.45 -20.75
CA THR A 188 -20.87 -8.97 -20.71
C THR A 188 -19.46 -8.42 -20.49
N TYR A 189 -18.76 -8.89 -19.45
CA TYR A 189 -17.48 -8.33 -19.02
C TYR A 189 -16.27 -9.21 -19.35
N GLY A 190 -16.49 -10.37 -19.98
CA GLY A 190 -15.44 -11.35 -20.21
C GLY A 190 -14.79 -11.82 -18.90
N VAL A 191 -13.47 -12.00 -18.91
CA VAL A 191 -12.68 -12.46 -17.75
C VAL A 191 -12.61 -11.35 -16.71
N VAL A 192 -13.28 -11.56 -15.58
CA VAL A 192 -13.32 -10.60 -14.46
C VAL A 192 -12.40 -10.98 -13.29
N ILE A 193 -12.03 -12.26 -13.17
CA ILE A 193 -11.08 -12.76 -12.16
C ILE A 193 -9.82 -13.22 -12.88
N LYS A 194 -8.70 -12.55 -12.63
CA LYS A 194 -7.39 -12.92 -13.14
C LYS A 194 -6.50 -13.43 -12.01
N PRO A 195 -6.30 -14.76 -11.90
CA PRO A 195 -5.41 -15.36 -10.89
C PRO A 195 -4.03 -14.68 -10.85
N GLY A 196 -3.61 -14.28 -9.65
CA GLY A 196 -2.30 -13.65 -9.38
C GLY A 196 -2.19 -12.18 -9.78
N ASP A 197 -3.29 -11.55 -10.21
CA ASP A 197 -3.27 -10.18 -10.72
C ASP A 197 -4.56 -9.45 -10.31
N ALA A 198 -4.62 -9.03 -9.05
CA ALA A 198 -5.78 -8.29 -8.54
C ALA A 198 -5.98 -6.96 -9.27
N ALA A 199 -4.89 -6.30 -9.70
CA ALA A 199 -4.95 -5.04 -10.43
C ALA A 199 -5.67 -5.16 -11.77
N LYS A 200 -5.56 -6.32 -12.45
CA LYS A 200 -6.29 -6.59 -13.71
C LYS A 200 -7.56 -7.42 -13.51
N SER A 201 -8.04 -7.58 -12.28
CA SER A 201 -9.28 -8.28 -11.97
C SER A 201 -10.41 -7.29 -11.75
N SER A 202 -11.18 -7.01 -12.81
CA SER A 202 -12.34 -6.10 -12.75
C SER A 202 -13.41 -6.54 -11.74
N PHE A 203 -13.43 -7.83 -11.36
CA PHE A 203 -14.27 -8.36 -10.30
C PHE A 203 -14.20 -7.52 -9.02
N LEU A 204 -13.02 -7.00 -8.65
CA LEU A 204 -12.84 -6.20 -7.44
C LEU A 204 -13.48 -4.82 -7.53
N LEU A 205 -13.52 -4.21 -8.73
CA LEU A 205 -14.22 -2.94 -8.97
C LEU A 205 -15.73 -3.14 -8.89
N ILE A 206 -16.23 -4.22 -9.51
CA ILE A 206 -17.64 -4.60 -9.52
C ILE A 206 -18.14 -4.82 -8.09
N VAL A 207 -17.50 -5.70 -7.31
CA VAL A 207 -17.97 -6.03 -5.96
C VAL A 207 -17.75 -4.90 -4.93
N ALA A 208 -16.89 -3.93 -5.24
CA ALA A 208 -16.71 -2.73 -4.43
C ALA A 208 -17.73 -1.62 -4.75
N GLY A 209 -18.61 -1.81 -5.73
CA GLY A 209 -19.53 -0.79 -6.20
C GLY A 209 -18.81 0.39 -6.86
N LYS A 210 -17.66 0.14 -7.48
CA LYS A 210 -16.87 1.17 -8.19
C LYS A 210 -16.96 1.06 -9.70
N ASP A 211 -17.62 0.03 -10.21
CA ASP A 211 -17.98 -0.05 -11.61
C ASP A 211 -19.11 0.95 -11.90
N GLU A 212 -18.88 1.85 -12.86
CA GLU A 212 -19.82 2.89 -13.27
C GLU A 212 -20.77 2.40 -14.37
N ASP A 213 -20.43 1.31 -15.06
CA ASP A 213 -21.25 0.73 -16.12
C ASP A 213 -22.44 -0.08 -15.55
N ILE A 214 -22.43 -0.37 -14.24
CA ILE A 214 -23.50 -1.07 -13.53
C ILE A 214 -24.36 -0.08 -12.76
N ALA A 215 -25.54 0.21 -13.30
CA ALA A 215 -26.54 1.07 -12.67
C ALA A 215 -27.20 0.43 -11.43
N GLN A 216 -27.90 1.25 -10.65
CA GLN A 216 -28.75 0.79 -9.56
C GLN A 216 -30.08 0.25 -10.13
N PRO A 217 -30.67 -0.82 -9.56
CA PRO A 217 -30.30 -1.50 -8.31
C PRO A 217 -29.30 -2.66 -8.47
N GLU A 218 -28.76 -2.92 -9.67
CA GLU A 218 -27.88 -4.07 -9.95
C GLU A 218 -26.45 -3.92 -9.40
N LYS A 219 -26.13 -2.76 -8.82
CA LYS A 219 -24.81 -2.43 -8.32
C LYS A 219 -24.43 -3.28 -7.11
N HIS A 220 -23.38 -4.06 -7.25
CA HIS A 220 -22.85 -4.90 -6.17
C HIS A 220 -22.09 -4.03 -5.16
N GLN A 221 -22.28 -4.29 -3.86
CA GLN A 221 -21.60 -3.55 -2.81
C GLN A 221 -21.26 -4.46 -1.62
N LEU A 222 -20.05 -5.00 -1.61
CA LEU A 222 -19.49 -5.69 -0.46
C LEU A 222 -18.83 -4.69 0.52
N GLY A 223 -18.71 -5.11 1.78
CA GLY A 223 -17.95 -4.36 2.78
C GLY A 223 -16.44 -4.42 2.50
N ALA A 224 -15.70 -3.37 2.89
CA ALA A 224 -14.26 -3.24 2.63
C ALA A 224 -13.44 -4.48 3.06
N LYS A 225 -13.80 -5.13 4.18
CA LYS A 225 -13.13 -6.34 4.65
C LYS A 225 -13.32 -7.55 3.71
N GLN A 226 -14.49 -7.68 3.09
CA GLN A 226 -14.77 -8.75 2.12
C GLN A 226 -14.09 -8.47 0.78
N VAL A 227 -14.10 -7.22 0.32
CA VAL A 227 -13.35 -6.82 -0.89
C VAL A 227 -11.87 -7.09 -0.72
N GLU A 228 -11.29 -6.74 0.43
CA GLU A 228 -9.89 -7.01 0.75
C GLU A 228 -9.59 -8.51 0.83
N LEU A 229 -10.51 -9.32 1.37
CA LEU A 229 -10.38 -10.77 1.37
C LEU A 229 -10.32 -11.33 -0.06
N LEU A 230 -11.25 -10.92 -0.93
CA LEU A 230 -11.30 -11.34 -2.32
C LEU A 230 -10.06 -10.87 -3.10
N ARG A 231 -9.59 -9.64 -2.85
CA ARG A 231 -8.34 -9.12 -3.42
C ARG A 231 -7.16 -10.01 -3.07
N ARG A 232 -6.99 -10.34 -1.78
CA ARG A 232 -5.89 -11.22 -1.32
C ARG A 232 -5.99 -12.62 -1.90
N TRP A 233 -7.19 -13.17 -2.01
CA TRP A 233 -7.39 -14.48 -2.64
C TRP A 233 -6.97 -14.49 -4.12
N ILE A 234 -7.41 -13.49 -4.89
CA ILE A 234 -7.03 -13.35 -6.30
C ILE A 234 -5.52 -13.22 -6.45
N GLU A 235 -4.91 -12.36 -5.65
CA GLU A 235 -3.47 -12.12 -5.67
C GLU A 235 -2.65 -13.39 -5.32
N GLN A 236 -3.22 -14.30 -4.54
CA GLN A 236 -2.65 -15.61 -4.23
C GLN A 236 -2.88 -16.67 -5.31
N GLY A 237 -3.27 -16.26 -6.52
CA GLY A 237 -3.54 -17.17 -7.63
C GLY A 237 -4.98 -17.67 -7.68
N ALA A 238 -5.91 -17.05 -6.95
CA ALA A 238 -7.32 -17.44 -6.91
C ALA A 238 -7.50 -18.96 -6.70
N ASP A 239 -6.72 -19.54 -5.79
CA ASP A 239 -6.75 -20.98 -5.49
C ASP A 239 -8.16 -21.38 -5.06
N TRP A 240 -8.79 -22.25 -5.85
CA TRP A 240 -10.20 -22.64 -5.72
C TRP A 240 -10.24 -24.16 -5.90
N PRO A 241 -10.51 -24.94 -4.84
CA PRO A 241 -10.53 -26.39 -4.91
C PRO A 241 -11.73 -26.93 -5.69
#